data_AF-A0A355IU50-F1
#
_entry.id   AF-A0A355IU50-F1
#
_cell.length_a   1.000
_cell.length_b   1.000
_cell.length_c   1.000
_cell.angle_alpha   90.00
_cell.angle_beta   90.00
_cell.angle_gamma   90.00
#
_symmetry.space_group_name_H-M   'P 1'
#
loop_
_entity.id
_entity.type
_entity.pdbx_description
1 polymer ?
#
loop_
_entity_poly.entity_id
_entity_poly.type
_entity_poly.pdbx_seq_one_letter_code
_entity_poly.pdbx_strand_id
1 'polypeptide(L)'
;MGKTFFHAPLQNKNNEYVKTLDAIESSIMQQTVIKQHYIPKSYLKNFGFLVNARRKKWSVYTIENGGQIERRATTSICTIDYLYDLPLVGDESKQFIEHAYDKEVDKHFPSITKFLENESNKTLPMEMRERILKSCLSLYYRTPRFVELDNQALEEIKMLPKNQQKVAWKWKKTQLLQDHIKNFEALYLNKKHCGISINKVVGNYELISSDNPVIIRNMNNERVHELNDNNIIHIPLTPKIAISIMPTKERDLYDTFYQYFWDEDNVMALNSDIEQLHQKYLLGTEKALQTYLNDSPEYKKPVDANHPKSIKIREMKEAMSRLIIIFESSGNMINSNFINEFYKIWNSNDIFRNDPNAIYFKEMLIKKKASDSGS
;
A
#
# COMPACT_ATOMS: atom_id res chain seq x y z
N MET A 1 -5.07 -25.47 -7.44
CA MET A 1 -5.52 -26.04 -6.14
C MET A 1 -5.29 -24.98 -5.07
N GLY A 2 -6.32 -24.22 -4.71
CA GLY A 2 -6.22 -23.14 -3.73
C GLY A 2 -6.42 -23.66 -2.31
N LYS A 3 -5.45 -23.43 -1.43
CA LYS A 3 -5.65 -23.52 0.02
C LYS A 3 -6.25 -22.19 0.47
N THR A 4 -7.46 -22.23 1.01
CA THR A 4 -8.16 -21.10 1.65
C THR A 4 -7.36 -20.61 2.87
N PHE A 5 -7.33 -19.29 3.11
CA PHE A 5 -6.42 -18.67 4.09
C PHE A 5 -6.71 -18.99 5.56
N PHE A 6 -7.93 -19.41 5.89
CA PHE A 6 -8.31 -19.73 7.25
C PHE A 6 -9.30 -20.90 7.29
N HIS A 7 -8.95 -21.96 8.01
CA HIS A 7 -9.91 -22.97 8.49
C HIS A 7 -9.90 -22.92 10.01
N ALA A 8 -10.90 -22.27 10.59
CA ALA A 8 -11.27 -22.42 11.99
C ALA A 8 -12.58 -23.22 12.06
N PRO A 9 -12.70 -24.25 12.91
CA PRO A 9 -13.92 -25.01 13.06
C PRO A 9 -14.79 -24.36 14.12
N LEU A 10 -15.96 -23.81 13.76
CA LEU A 10 -16.97 -23.47 14.77
C LEU A 10 -18.37 -23.81 14.24
N GLN A 11 -18.87 -24.99 14.64
CA GLN A 11 -20.26 -25.38 14.51
C GLN A 11 -21.08 -24.95 15.73
N ASN A 12 -22.34 -24.70 15.43
CA ASN A 12 -23.39 -24.02 16.16
C ASN A 12 -23.91 -24.82 17.38
N LYS A 13 -23.86 -24.29 18.61
CA LYS A 13 -24.66 -24.74 19.77
C LYS A 13 -24.91 -23.59 20.77
N ASN A 14 -26.08 -22.97 20.68
CA ASN A 14 -26.44 -21.72 21.37
C ASN A 14 -26.95 -21.84 22.83
N ASN A 15 -26.88 -23.00 23.50
CA ASN A 15 -27.50 -23.15 24.83
C ASN A 15 -26.61 -23.68 25.99
N GLU A 16 -25.31 -23.91 25.77
CA GLU A 16 -24.36 -24.30 26.83
C GLU A 16 -23.46 -23.15 27.34
N TYR A 17 -23.60 -21.96 26.75
CA TYR A 17 -22.63 -20.85 26.86
C TYR A 17 -22.54 -20.15 28.22
N VAL A 18 -23.58 -20.22 29.06
CA VAL A 18 -23.62 -19.45 30.32
C VAL A 18 -22.86 -20.15 31.45
N LYS A 19 -22.74 -21.49 31.42
CA LYS A 19 -22.07 -22.25 32.49
C LYS A 19 -20.57 -22.47 32.27
N THR A 20 -20.07 -22.24 31.06
CA THR A 20 -18.67 -22.45 30.68
C THR A 20 -17.78 -21.23 30.92
N LEU A 21 -18.35 -20.05 31.17
CA LEU A 21 -17.59 -18.81 31.35
C LEU A 21 -16.85 -18.73 32.70
N ASP A 22 -17.38 -19.33 33.76
CA ASP A 22 -16.76 -19.30 35.09
C ASP A 22 -15.61 -20.32 35.26
N ALA A 23 -15.55 -21.34 34.40
CA ALA A 23 -14.54 -22.40 34.49
C ALA A 23 -13.23 -22.09 33.73
N ILE A 24 -13.18 -21.00 32.96
CA ILE A 24 -12.02 -20.64 32.11
C ILE A 24 -11.02 -19.72 32.84
N GLU A 25 -11.35 -19.19 34.02
CA GLU A 25 -10.51 -18.22 34.75
C GLU A 25 -9.23 -18.80 35.40
N SER A 26 -8.94 -20.10 35.30
CA SER A 26 -7.90 -20.77 36.13
C SER A 26 -6.65 -21.30 35.39
N SER A 27 -6.37 -20.90 34.14
CA SER A 27 -5.16 -21.36 33.43
C SER A 27 -4.33 -20.20 32.88
N ILE A 28 -3.36 -19.73 33.66
CA ILE A 28 -2.52 -18.58 33.34
C ILE A 28 -1.41 -18.98 32.35
N MET A 29 -1.56 -18.52 31.10
CA MET A 29 -0.43 -18.11 30.24
C MET A 29 -0.65 -16.65 29.85
N GLN A 30 0.41 -15.84 30.02
CA GLN A 30 0.34 -14.38 29.95
C GLN A 30 0.06 -13.89 28.53
N GLN A 31 -0.93 -13.01 28.40
CA GLN A 31 -1.12 -12.13 27.25
C GLN A 31 0.23 -11.51 26.83
N THR A 32 0.71 -11.85 25.63
CA THR A 32 2.11 -11.55 25.25
C THR A 32 2.29 -10.17 24.62
N VAL A 33 1.24 -9.64 23.97
CA VAL A 33 1.31 -8.34 23.26
C VAL A 33 0.13 -7.46 23.64
N ILE A 34 0.40 -6.39 24.40
CA ILE A 34 -0.63 -5.39 24.76
C ILE A 34 -0.76 -4.38 23.63
N LYS A 35 0.34 -3.69 23.29
CA LYS A 35 0.41 -2.67 22.24
C LYS A 35 0.59 -3.31 20.86
N GLN A 36 -0.52 -3.55 20.18
CA GLN A 36 -0.54 -4.13 18.84
C GLN A 36 -0.41 -3.03 17.79
N HIS A 37 0.39 -3.29 16.76
CA HIS A 37 0.60 -2.35 15.67
C HIS A 37 -0.46 -2.55 14.59
N TYR A 38 -1.16 -1.48 14.22
CA TYR A 38 -1.97 -1.53 12.99
C TYR A 38 -1.04 -1.38 11.78
N ILE A 39 -0.24 -0.32 11.69
CA ILE A 39 0.86 -0.27 10.71
C ILE A 39 2.10 -0.98 11.27
N PRO A 40 2.62 -2.03 10.59
CA PRO A 40 3.65 -2.87 11.17
C PRO A 40 5.00 -2.17 11.25
N LYS A 41 5.76 -2.45 12.33
CA LYS A 41 7.09 -1.87 12.54
C LYS A 41 8.05 -2.15 11.38
N SER A 42 7.93 -3.31 10.74
CA SER A 42 8.78 -3.68 9.59
C SER A 42 8.54 -2.76 8.40
N TYR A 43 7.31 -2.32 8.16
CA TYR A 43 6.98 -1.29 7.17
C TYR A 43 7.51 0.09 7.60
N LEU A 44 7.24 0.52 8.85
CA LEU A 44 7.68 1.83 9.36
C LEU A 44 9.20 2.02 9.26
N LYS A 45 9.98 0.95 9.42
CA LYS A 45 11.44 0.98 9.30
C LYS A 45 11.92 1.36 7.90
N ASN A 46 11.12 1.16 6.85
CA ASN A 46 11.50 1.54 5.49
C ASN A 46 11.59 3.06 5.31
N PHE A 47 10.88 3.83 6.14
CA PHE A 47 10.92 5.29 6.19
C PHE A 47 11.71 5.81 7.39
N GLY A 48 12.05 4.92 8.32
CA GLY A 48 12.73 5.23 9.55
C GLY A 48 14.26 5.15 9.45
N PHE A 49 14.90 5.46 10.56
CA PHE A 49 16.35 5.41 10.73
C PHE A 49 16.70 4.79 12.07
N LEU A 50 17.90 4.22 12.13
CA LEU A 50 18.42 3.54 13.30
C LEU A 50 19.03 4.56 14.27
N VAL A 51 18.41 4.76 15.43
CA VAL A 51 18.91 5.67 16.48
C VAL A 51 19.99 4.99 17.34
N ASN A 52 19.90 3.67 17.49
CA ASN A 52 20.89 2.89 18.23
C ASN A 52 21.05 1.50 17.62
N ALA A 53 22.23 1.24 17.03
CA ALA A 53 22.49 -0.01 16.32
C ALA A 53 22.55 -1.22 17.27
N ARG A 54 23.19 -1.07 18.42
CA ARG A 54 23.33 -2.15 19.43
C ARG A 54 21.98 -2.63 19.94
N ARG A 55 21.06 -1.70 20.20
CA ARG A 55 19.71 -1.99 20.72
C ARG A 55 18.65 -2.13 19.63
N LYS A 56 19.04 -2.05 18.35
CA LYS A 56 18.13 -2.06 17.19
C LYS A 56 16.93 -1.11 17.36
N LYS A 57 17.15 0.09 17.91
CA LYS A 57 16.08 1.09 18.13
C LYS A 57 15.91 1.94 16.88
N TRP A 58 14.67 1.98 16.40
CA TRP A 58 14.29 2.72 15.20
C TRP A 58 13.41 3.91 15.55
N SER A 59 13.54 4.98 14.78
CA SER A 59 12.64 6.13 14.81
C SER A 59 12.29 6.54 13.39
N VAL A 60 11.22 7.31 13.26
CA VAL A 60 10.78 7.93 12.01
C VAL A 60 10.38 9.36 12.31
N TYR A 61 10.46 10.24 11.33
CA TYR A 61 9.94 11.59 11.46
C TYR A 61 8.45 11.58 11.13
N THR A 62 7.67 12.33 11.89
CA THR A 62 6.22 12.38 11.76
C THR A 62 5.70 13.81 11.84
N ILE A 63 4.56 14.06 11.21
CA ILE A 63 3.70 15.22 11.47
C ILE A 63 2.39 14.67 12.03
N GLU A 64 1.99 15.13 13.21
CA GLU A 64 0.73 14.74 13.85
C GLU A 64 -0.30 15.86 13.67
N ASN A 65 -1.43 15.59 13.02
CA ASN A 65 -2.56 16.52 12.84
C ASN A 65 -2.17 17.94 12.35
N GLY A 66 -1.27 18.04 11.36
CA GLY A 66 -0.79 19.32 10.82
C GLY A 66 0.17 20.09 11.74
N GLY A 67 0.72 19.42 12.76
CA GLY A 67 1.73 19.98 13.67
C GLY A 67 3.12 20.11 13.06
N GLN A 68 4.13 20.16 13.93
CA GLN A 68 5.53 20.24 13.53
C GLN A 68 6.12 18.86 13.20
N ILE A 69 7.24 18.84 12.48
CA ILE A 69 8.00 17.62 12.26
C ILE A 69 8.64 17.19 13.58
N GLU A 70 8.34 15.97 14.01
CA GLU A 70 8.84 15.41 15.26
C GLU A 70 9.45 14.03 15.02
N ARG A 71 10.52 13.72 15.77
CA ARG A 71 11.08 12.37 15.81
C ARG A 71 10.26 11.49 16.75
N ARG A 72 9.73 10.38 16.26
CA ARG A 72 9.01 9.39 17.09
C ARG A 72 9.61 8.01 16.96
N ALA A 73 9.60 7.26 18.07
CA ALA A 73 10.02 5.87 18.05
C ALA A 73 8.99 5.05 17.26
N THR A 74 9.45 4.13 16.41
CA THR A 74 8.53 3.27 15.64
C THR A 74 7.72 2.33 16.53
N THR A 75 8.10 2.17 17.80
CA THR A 75 7.38 1.39 18.82
C THR A 75 6.25 2.16 19.51
N SER A 76 6.12 3.46 19.28
CA SER A 76 5.13 4.32 19.97
C SER A 76 4.12 4.96 19.01
N ILE A 77 4.17 4.61 17.73
CA ILE A 77 3.25 5.11 16.70
C ILE A 77 2.49 3.95 16.09
N CYS A 78 1.30 4.23 15.57
CA CYS A 78 0.42 3.25 14.96
C CYS A 78 0.14 2.02 15.86
N THR A 79 -0.03 2.24 17.17
CA THR A 79 -0.30 1.19 18.16
C THR A 79 -1.64 1.41 18.86
N ILE A 80 -2.39 0.32 19.08
CA ILE A 80 -3.56 0.29 19.95
C ILE A 80 -3.50 -0.95 20.83
N ASP A 81 -3.98 -0.81 22.07
CA ASP A 81 -4.03 -1.93 23.01
C ASP A 81 -5.11 -2.93 22.57
N TYR A 82 -4.73 -4.20 22.42
CA TYR A 82 -5.66 -5.31 22.15
C TYR A 82 -6.50 -5.16 20.87
N LEU A 83 -5.99 -4.44 19.87
CA LEU A 83 -6.68 -4.13 18.62
C LEU A 83 -7.30 -5.36 17.92
N TYR A 84 -6.56 -6.45 17.87
CA TYR A 84 -6.90 -7.70 17.17
C TYR A 84 -7.25 -8.86 18.12
N ASP A 85 -7.38 -8.60 19.42
CA ASP A 85 -7.71 -9.65 20.38
C ASP A 85 -9.15 -10.16 20.15
N LEU A 86 -9.29 -11.47 19.98
CA LEU A 86 -10.58 -12.15 19.84
C LEU A 86 -11.23 -12.31 21.23
N PRO A 87 -12.38 -11.67 21.51
CA PRO A 87 -12.89 -11.59 22.87
C PRO A 87 -13.73 -12.80 23.32
N LEU A 88 -14.07 -13.70 22.39
CA LEU A 88 -14.90 -14.89 22.60
C LEU A 88 -14.12 -16.21 22.57
N VAL A 89 -12.79 -16.17 22.49
CA VAL A 89 -11.93 -17.36 22.50
C VAL A 89 -11.10 -17.42 23.78
N GLY A 90 -10.59 -18.61 24.10
CA GLY A 90 -9.66 -18.79 25.21
C GLY A 90 -8.32 -18.05 24.97
N ASP A 91 -7.56 -17.84 26.04
CA ASP A 91 -6.35 -17.01 26.01
C ASP A 91 -5.30 -17.49 24.98
N GLU A 92 -5.22 -18.80 24.71
CA GLU A 92 -4.32 -19.37 23.71
C GLU A 92 -4.57 -18.85 22.28
N SER A 93 -5.82 -18.56 21.95
CA SER A 93 -6.25 -18.15 20.61
C SER A 93 -6.58 -16.66 20.52
N LYS A 94 -6.53 -15.95 21.65
CA LYS A 94 -6.92 -14.54 21.76
C LYS A 94 -6.15 -13.65 20.79
N GLN A 95 -4.85 -13.91 20.62
CA GLN A 95 -3.96 -13.11 19.75
C GLN A 95 -3.71 -13.75 18.37
N PHE A 96 -4.57 -14.66 17.94
CA PHE A 96 -4.41 -15.40 16.69
C PHE A 96 -4.20 -14.49 15.47
N ILE A 97 -4.98 -13.41 15.36
CA ILE A 97 -4.91 -12.47 14.22
C ILE A 97 -3.57 -11.72 14.21
N GLU A 98 -3.10 -11.24 15.37
CA GLU A 98 -1.80 -10.57 15.49
C GLU A 98 -0.66 -11.51 15.09
N HIS A 99 -0.67 -12.76 15.58
CA HIS A 99 0.33 -13.76 15.21
C HIS A 99 0.29 -14.13 13.72
N ALA A 100 -0.91 -14.20 13.12
CA ALA A 100 -1.06 -14.45 11.70
C ALA A 100 -0.46 -13.31 10.86
N TYR A 101 -0.68 -12.05 11.25
CA TYR A 101 -0.05 -10.91 10.59
C TYR A 101 1.47 -10.94 10.72
N ASP A 102 2.01 -11.12 11.93
CA ASP A 102 3.46 -11.15 12.14
C ASP A 102 4.13 -12.23 11.29
N LYS A 103 3.54 -13.44 11.30
CA LYS A 103 4.09 -14.61 10.63
C LYS A 103 3.87 -14.60 9.12
N GLU A 104 2.75 -14.17 8.59
CA GLU A 104 2.41 -14.36 7.17
C GLU A 104 2.52 -13.06 6.34
N VAL A 105 2.70 -11.92 7.00
CA VAL A 105 2.69 -10.59 6.37
C VAL A 105 3.89 -9.76 6.80
N ASP A 106 3.98 -9.38 8.07
CA ASP A 106 4.89 -8.34 8.54
C ASP A 106 6.36 -8.72 8.39
N LYS A 107 6.71 -10.00 8.58
CA LYS A 107 8.08 -10.48 8.43
C LYS A 107 8.64 -10.33 7.01
N HIS A 108 7.78 -10.13 6.00
CA HIS A 108 8.18 -10.13 4.59
C HIS A 108 8.62 -8.77 4.05
N PHE A 109 8.25 -7.65 4.69
CA PHE A 109 8.62 -6.30 4.23
C PHE A 109 10.13 -6.12 3.93
N PRO A 110 11.07 -6.61 4.77
CA PRO A 110 12.50 -6.50 4.47
C PRO A 110 12.93 -7.27 3.22
N SER A 111 12.34 -8.45 2.97
CA SER A 111 12.64 -9.22 1.75
C SER A 111 12.05 -8.58 0.50
N ILE A 112 10.87 -7.95 0.63
CA ILE A 112 10.19 -7.25 -0.45
C ILE A 112 11.01 -6.03 -0.85
N THR A 113 11.34 -5.14 0.09
CA THR A 113 12.13 -3.93 -0.21
C THR A 113 13.46 -4.27 -0.87
N LYS A 114 14.22 -5.23 -0.33
CA LYS A 114 15.47 -5.70 -0.94
C LYS A 114 15.28 -6.23 -2.36
N PHE A 115 14.18 -6.93 -2.63
CA PHE A 115 13.86 -7.40 -3.98
C PHE A 115 13.57 -6.24 -4.94
N LEU A 116 12.82 -5.23 -4.51
CA LEU A 116 12.44 -4.10 -5.35
C LEU A 116 13.60 -3.13 -5.62
N GLU A 117 14.54 -3.02 -4.67
CA GLU A 117 15.75 -2.20 -4.81
C GLU A 117 16.76 -2.80 -5.79
N ASN A 118 16.74 -4.13 -6.00
CA ASN A 118 17.65 -4.78 -6.93
C ASN A 118 17.21 -4.58 -8.38
N GLU A 119 17.92 -3.73 -9.11
CA GLU A 119 17.62 -3.38 -10.50
C GLU A 119 17.76 -4.52 -11.51
N SER A 120 18.46 -5.59 -11.11
CA SER A 120 18.63 -6.80 -11.90
C SER A 120 17.36 -7.63 -11.98
N ASN A 121 16.40 -7.42 -11.06
CA ASN A 121 15.14 -8.14 -11.07
C ASN A 121 14.24 -7.61 -12.20
N LYS A 122 14.13 -8.39 -13.27
CA LYS A 122 13.29 -8.10 -14.45
C LYS A 122 11.97 -8.86 -14.47
N THR A 123 11.85 -9.90 -13.66
CA THR A 123 10.64 -10.72 -13.53
C THR A 123 10.21 -10.77 -12.07
N LEU A 124 8.93 -11.08 -11.84
CA LEU A 124 8.38 -11.21 -10.51
C LEU A 124 7.97 -12.67 -10.26
N PRO A 125 8.76 -13.45 -9.51
CA PRO A 125 8.39 -14.81 -9.13
C PRO A 125 7.05 -14.83 -8.40
N MET A 126 6.24 -15.87 -8.62
CA MET A 126 4.89 -15.99 -8.05
C MET A 126 4.86 -15.86 -6.52
N GLU A 127 5.84 -16.46 -5.84
CA GLU A 127 5.96 -16.35 -4.38
C GLU A 127 6.23 -14.90 -3.92
N MET A 128 7.07 -14.16 -4.64
CA MET A 128 7.32 -12.75 -4.33
C MET A 128 6.12 -11.87 -4.67
N ARG A 129 5.39 -12.17 -5.75
CA ARG A 129 4.10 -11.53 -6.08
C ARG A 129 3.11 -11.68 -4.93
N GLU A 130 2.92 -12.90 -4.44
CA GLU A 130 2.03 -13.18 -3.33
C GLU A 130 2.44 -12.42 -2.06
N ARG A 131 3.74 -12.41 -1.71
CA ARG A 131 4.28 -11.65 -0.57
C ARG A 131 4.03 -10.15 -0.72
N ILE A 132 4.32 -9.59 -1.90
CA ILE A 132 4.07 -8.17 -2.20
C ILE A 132 2.59 -7.84 -2.01
N LEU A 133 1.70 -8.60 -2.65
CA LEU A 133 0.28 -8.29 -2.64
C LEU A 133 -0.32 -8.41 -1.24
N LYS A 134 -0.03 -9.49 -0.49
CA LYS A 134 -0.51 -9.61 0.89
C LYS A 134 0.03 -8.49 1.78
N SER A 135 1.33 -8.22 1.71
CA SER A 135 1.96 -7.18 2.53
C SER A 135 1.39 -5.80 2.23
N CYS A 136 1.28 -5.43 0.96
CA CYS A 136 0.79 -4.12 0.57
C CYS A 136 -0.73 -3.97 0.78
N LEU A 137 -1.54 -4.94 0.36
CA LEU A 137 -3.00 -4.84 0.46
C LEU A 137 -3.50 -4.93 1.90
N SER A 138 -2.81 -5.68 2.76
CA SER A 138 -3.15 -5.72 4.18
C SER A 138 -3.08 -4.33 4.83
N LEU A 139 -2.16 -3.47 4.40
CA LEU A 139 -2.00 -2.13 4.95
C LEU A 139 -3.28 -1.28 4.85
N TYR A 140 -4.16 -1.55 3.87
CA TYR A 140 -5.44 -0.86 3.73
C TYR A 140 -6.38 -1.16 4.90
N TYR A 141 -6.47 -2.44 5.29
CA TYR A 141 -7.32 -2.88 6.39
C TYR A 141 -6.67 -2.70 7.77
N ARG A 142 -5.37 -2.42 7.79
CA ARG A 142 -4.57 -2.18 9.00
C ARG A 142 -4.80 -0.77 9.52
N THR A 143 -6.04 -0.45 9.88
CA THR A 143 -6.45 0.79 10.56
C THR A 143 -7.53 0.44 11.59
N PRO A 144 -7.62 1.16 12.72
CA PRO A 144 -8.62 0.89 13.76
C PRO A 144 -10.06 0.93 13.24
N ARG A 145 -10.32 1.73 12.21
CA ARG A 145 -11.63 1.89 11.57
C ARG A 145 -12.29 0.57 11.15
N PHE A 146 -11.54 -0.46 10.77
CA PHE A 146 -12.12 -1.74 10.32
C PHE A 146 -12.42 -2.72 11.45
N VAL A 147 -11.88 -2.48 12.64
CA VAL A 147 -11.92 -3.45 13.74
C VAL A 147 -12.47 -2.87 15.03
N GLU A 148 -12.63 -1.55 15.13
CA GLU A 148 -13.30 -0.88 16.25
C GLU A 148 -14.78 -0.69 15.94
N LEU A 149 -15.60 -0.74 17.00
CA LEU A 149 -17.03 -0.47 16.90
C LEU A 149 -17.23 1.02 16.64
N ASP A 150 -18.09 1.33 15.67
CA ASP A 150 -18.51 2.70 15.45
C ASP A 150 -19.46 3.20 16.56
N ASN A 151 -19.75 4.50 16.55
CA ASN A 151 -20.61 5.11 17.53
C ASN A 151 -22.03 4.53 17.52
N GLN A 152 -22.55 4.15 16.35
CA GLN A 152 -23.89 3.57 16.24
C GLN A 152 -23.95 2.23 16.97
N ALA A 153 -23.01 1.33 16.70
CA ALA A 153 -22.93 0.03 17.35
C ALA A 153 -22.74 0.16 18.87
N LEU A 154 -21.97 1.16 19.32
CA LEU A 154 -21.82 1.45 20.75
C LEU A 154 -23.12 1.93 21.39
N GLU A 155 -23.90 2.79 20.74
CA GLU A 155 -25.22 3.22 21.24
C GLU A 155 -26.22 2.07 21.28
N GLU A 156 -26.26 1.21 20.25
CA GLU A 156 -27.08 -0.01 20.26
C GLU A 156 -26.75 -0.91 21.46
N ILE A 157 -25.47 -1.09 21.77
CA ILE A 157 -25.03 -1.86 22.95
C ILE A 157 -25.49 -1.18 24.23
N LYS A 158 -25.36 0.15 24.36
CA LYS A 158 -25.75 0.88 25.58
C LYS A 158 -27.24 0.77 25.89
N MET A 159 -28.09 0.59 24.87
CA MET A 159 -29.54 0.39 25.03
C MET A 159 -29.92 -0.99 25.59
N LEU A 160 -28.99 -1.96 25.60
CA LEU A 160 -29.23 -3.29 26.16
C LEU A 160 -29.13 -3.30 27.70
N PRO A 161 -29.78 -4.26 28.39
CA PRO A 161 -29.56 -4.52 29.81
C PRO A 161 -28.07 -4.69 30.15
N LYS A 162 -27.60 -4.12 31.27
CA LYS A 162 -26.17 -4.10 31.64
C LYS A 162 -25.48 -5.47 31.59
N ASN A 163 -26.18 -6.55 31.97
CA ASN A 163 -25.67 -7.92 31.92
C ASN A 163 -25.49 -8.47 30.49
N GLN A 164 -26.15 -7.87 29.49
CA GLN A 164 -26.05 -8.25 28.08
C GLN A 164 -25.04 -7.41 27.29
N GLN A 165 -24.72 -6.19 27.76
CA GLN A 165 -23.84 -5.25 27.05
C GLN A 165 -22.45 -5.84 26.75
N LYS A 166 -21.83 -6.49 27.74
CA LYS A 166 -20.51 -7.12 27.58
C LYS A 166 -20.56 -8.22 26.51
N VAL A 167 -21.59 -9.07 26.54
CA VAL A 167 -21.75 -10.17 25.57
C VAL A 167 -21.96 -9.61 24.16
N ALA A 168 -22.81 -8.60 24.01
CA ALA A 168 -23.08 -7.93 22.72
C ALA A 168 -21.81 -7.27 22.16
N TRP A 169 -21.04 -6.58 23.00
CA TRP A 169 -19.76 -5.99 22.60
C TRP A 169 -18.79 -7.05 22.07
N LYS A 170 -18.61 -8.15 22.82
CA LYS A 170 -17.72 -9.25 22.42
C LYS A 170 -18.14 -9.86 21.08
N TRP A 171 -19.45 -10.06 20.88
CA TRP A 171 -20.00 -10.59 19.65
C TRP A 171 -19.76 -9.67 18.45
N LYS A 172 -20.14 -8.39 18.55
CA LYS A 172 -19.95 -7.42 17.46
C LYS A 172 -18.46 -7.21 17.15
N LYS A 173 -17.58 -7.14 18.17
CA LYS A 173 -16.12 -7.08 17.97
C LYS A 173 -15.58 -8.32 17.24
N THR A 174 -16.06 -9.51 17.59
CA THR A 174 -15.67 -10.76 16.89
C THR A 174 -16.12 -10.75 15.43
N GLN A 175 -17.32 -10.26 15.14
CA GLN A 175 -17.82 -10.11 13.76
C GLN A 175 -16.95 -9.15 12.95
N LEU A 176 -16.63 -7.97 13.49
CA LEU A 176 -15.72 -7.03 12.83
C LEU A 176 -14.37 -7.65 12.50
N LEU A 177 -13.77 -8.40 13.43
CA LEU A 177 -12.50 -9.09 13.21
C LEU A 177 -12.61 -10.18 12.13
N GLN A 178 -13.73 -10.89 12.05
CA GLN A 178 -13.98 -11.86 10.99
C GLN A 178 -14.14 -11.19 9.63
N ASP A 179 -14.91 -10.10 9.57
CA ASP A 179 -15.16 -9.37 8.33
C ASP A 179 -13.90 -8.67 7.84
N HIS A 180 -13.07 -8.13 8.75
CA HIS A 180 -11.73 -7.63 8.46
C HIS A 180 -10.87 -8.64 7.70
N ILE A 181 -10.80 -9.88 8.17
CA ILE A 181 -10.02 -10.95 7.51
C ILE A 181 -10.65 -11.35 6.16
N LYS A 182 -11.98 -11.50 6.11
CA LYS A 182 -12.69 -11.85 4.85
C LYS A 182 -12.52 -10.79 3.78
N ASN A 183 -12.64 -9.51 4.14
CA ASN A 183 -12.52 -8.38 3.23
C ASN A 183 -11.09 -8.27 2.70
N PHE A 184 -10.09 -8.47 3.56
CA PHE A 184 -8.70 -8.58 3.13
C PHE A 184 -8.47 -9.73 2.14
N GLU A 185 -8.98 -10.94 2.43
CA GLU A 185 -8.87 -12.08 1.51
C GLU A 185 -9.58 -11.80 0.18
N ALA A 186 -10.77 -11.18 0.21
CA ALA A 186 -11.52 -10.81 -0.99
C ALA A 186 -10.73 -9.81 -1.86
N LEU A 187 -10.13 -8.78 -1.26
CA LEU A 187 -9.30 -7.81 -1.98
C LEU A 187 -8.06 -8.47 -2.58
N TYR A 188 -7.37 -9.33 -1.82
CA TYR A 188 -6.24 -10.10 -2.33
C TYR A 188 -6.64 -10.98 -3.51
N LEU A 189 -7.74 -11.73 -3.40
CA LEU A 189 -8.22 -12.60 -4.48
C LEU A 189 -8.64 -11.83 -5.73
N ASN A 190 -9.22 -10.64 -5.58
CA ASN A 190 -9.54 -9.74 -6.70
C ASN A 190 -8.27 -9.23 -7.39
N LYS A 191 -7.19 -8.96 -6.63
CA LYS A 191 -5.96 -8.33 -7.14
C LYS A 191 -4.80 -9.28 -7.45
N LYS A 192 -4.91 -10.58 -7.13
CA LYS A 192 -3.79 -11.56 -7.21
C LYS A 192 -3.12 -11.65 -8.59
N HIS A 193 -3.88 -11.44 -9.66
CA HIS A 193 -3.39 -11.49 -11.03
C HIS A 193 -3.17 -10.12 -11.66
N CYS A 194 -3.45 -9.01 -10.97
CA CYS A 194 -3.28 -7.68 -11.54
C CYS A 194 -1.80 -7.40 -11.88
N GLY A 195 -1.58 -6.58 -12.89
CA GLY A 195 -0.25 -6.05 -13.20
C GLY A 195 0.34 -5.30 -12.01
N ILE A 196 1.63 -5.45 -11.78
CA ILE A 196 2.36 -4.77 -10.71
C ILE A 196 3.43 -3.88 -11.33
N SER A 197 3.36 -2.58 -11.03
CA SER A 197 4.42 -1.63 -11.38
C SER A 197 5.27 -1.31 -10.15
N ILE A 198 6.59 -1.32 -10.33
CA ILE A 198 7.53 -0.67 -9.40
C ILE A 198 7.76 0.74 -9.90
N ASN A 199 7.35 1.73 -9.11
CA ASN A 199 7.58 3.13 -9.41
C ASN A 199 8.80 3.60 -8.62
N LYS A 200 9.91 3.81 -9.33
CA LYS A 200 11.17 4.31 -8.78
C LYS A 200 11.22 5.82 -8.87
N VAL A 201 11.43 6.49 -7.76
CA VAL A 201 11.58 7.94 -7.74
C VAL A 201 12.94 8.34 -8.28
N VAL A 202 12.94 9.21 -9.29
CA VAL A 202 14.14 9.84 -9.82
C VAL A 202 14.33 11.24 -9.22
N GLY A 203 15.57 11.68 -9.13
CA GLY A 203 15.92 13.00 -8.58
C GLY A 203 15.81 13.09 -7.06
N ASN A 204 15.57 14.31 -6.58
CA ASN A 204 15.78 14.67 -5.16
C ASN A 204 14.56 14.49 -4.26
N TYR A 205 13.36 14.41 -4.83
CA TYR A 205 12.11 14.22 -4.09
C TYR A 205 12.03 12.84 -3.46
N GLU A 206 11.26 12.73 -2.39
CA GLU A 206 11.06 11.48 -1.65
C GLU A 206 9.58 11.29 -1.33
N LEU A 207 9.17 10.04 -1.33
CA LEU A 207 7.83 9.63 -0.94
C LEU A 207 7.67 9.79 0.58
N ILE A 208 6.52 10.31 0.96
CA ILE A 208 6.01 10.22 2.33
C ILE A 208 5.03 9.05 2.40
N SER A 209 4.69 8.66 3.63
CA SER A 209 3.68 7.66 3.95
C SER A 209 2.85 8.17 5.12
N SER A 210 1.93 7.35 5.62
CA SER A 210 1.07 7.70 6.75
C SER A 210 0.67 6.48 7.57
N ASP A 211 -0.14 6.73 8.58
CA ASP A 211 -0.84 5.70 9.32
C ASP A 211 -2.03 5.06 8.55
N ASN A 212 -2.23 5.46 7.29
CA ASN A 212 -3.09 4.80 6.31
C ASN A 212 -2.45 4.91 4.91
N PRO A 213 -1.43 4.10 4.62
CA PRO A 213 -0.51 4.36 3.50
C PRO A 213 -1.04 3.92 2.12
N VAL A 214 -2.24 3.34 2.06
CA VAL A 214 -2.78 2.79 0.81
C VAL A 214 -3.66 3.82 0.12
N ILE A 215 -3.26 4.21 -1.09
CA ILE A 215 -4.02 5.13 -1.93
C ILE A 215 -4.76 4.32 -2.99
N ILE A 216 -6.08 4.50 -3.07
CA ILE A 216 -6.92 3.86 -4.09
C ILE A 216 -7.50 4.96 -4.98
N ARG A 217 -7.12 4.96 -6.26
CA ARG A 217 -7.65 5.87 -7.27
C ARG A 217 -8.57 5.11 -8.21
N ASN A 218 -9.73 5.67 -8.47
CA ASN A 218 -10.65 5.15 -9.47
C ASN A 218 -10.48 5.93 -10.78
N MET A 219 -10.17 5.24 -11.89
CA MET A 219 -9.89 5.91 -13.17
C MET A 219 -11.11 6.63 -13.77
N ASN A 220 -12.33 6.28 -13.34
CA ASN A 220 -13.57 6.88 -13.84
C ASN A 220 -14.08 8.03 -12.97
N ASN A 221 -13.33 8.46 -11.94
CA ASN A 221 -13.78 9.41 -10.91
C ASN A 221 -15.07 8.97 -10.19
N GLU A 222 -15.37 7.67 -10.17
CA GLU A 222 -16.46 7.11 -9.38
C GLU A 222 -16.11 7.13 -7.89
N ARG A 223 -17.13 7.04 -7.03
CA ARG A 223 -16.92 6.83 -5.60
C ARG A 223 -16.06 5.57 -5.40
N VAL A 224 -14.94 5.74 -4.70
CA VAL A 224 -13.99 4.67 -4.44
C VAL A 224 -14.65 3.60 -3.56
N HIS A 225 -14.70 2.38 -4.08
CA HIS A 225 -15.00 1.15 -3.37
C HIS A 225 -13.83 0.20 -3.64
N GLU A 226 -13.20 -0.38 -2.62
CA GLU A 226 -11.89 -1.03 -2.75
C GLU A 226 -11.86 -2.20 -3.74
N LEU A 227 -12.98 -2.92 -3.90
CA LEU A 227 -13.13 -4.03 -4.85
C LEU A 227 -13.50 -3.59 -6.27
N ASN A 228 -13.58 -2.29 -6.57
CA ASN A 228 -13.90 -1.81 -7.91
C ASN A 228 -12.77 -2.19 -8.90
N ASP A 229 -13.15 -2.78 -10.03
CA ASP A 229 -12.23 -3.30 -11.03
C ASP A 229 -11.44 -2.20 -11.77
N ASN A 230 -11.89 -0.95 -11.70
CA ASN A 230 -11.21 0.23 -12.26
C ASN A 230 -10.20 0.87 -11.29
N ASN A 231 -10.02 0.31 -10.10
CA ASN A 231 -9.12 0.88 -9.11
C ASN A 231 -7.65 0.58 -9.43
N ILE A 232 -6.84 1.64 -9.39
CA ILE A 232 -5.39 1.54 -9.23
C ILE A 232 -5.07 1.74 -7.74
N ILE A 233 -4.21 0.88 -7.20
CA ILE A 233 -3.78 0.98 -5.81
C ILE A 233 -2.30 1.37 -5.77
N HIS A 234 -1.97 2.46 -5.10
CA HIS A 234 -0.60 2.91 -4.87
C HIS A 234 -0.21 2.75 -3.41
N ILE A 235 0.99 2.21 -3.17
CA ILE A 235 1.55 2.07 -1.82
C ILE A 235 3.01 2.54 -1.84
N PRO A 236 3.37 3.63 -1.14
CA PRO A 236 4.77 3.97 -0.93
C PRO A 236 5.39 2.92 0.00
N LEU A 237 6.47 2.26 -0.44
CA LEU A 237 7.16 1.24 0.35
C LEU A 237 8.44 1.74 0.98
N THR A 238 9.15 2.63 0.29
CA THR A 238 10.34 3.33 0.77
C THR A 238 10.29 4.79 0.27
N PRO A 239 11.18 5.68 0.74
CA PRO A 239 11.27 7.04 0.21
C PRO A 239 11.50 7.13 -1.31
N LYS A 240 11.97 6.05 -1.95
CA LYS A 240 12.32 6.01 -3.38
C LYS A 240 11.54 4.97 -4.19
N ILE A 241 10.67 4.19 -3.57
CA ILE A 241 9.93 3.12 -4.23
C ILE A 241 8.47 3.14 -3.78
N ALA A 242 7.56 3.23 -4.75
CA ALA A 242 6.15 2.91 -4.58
C ALA A 242 5.77 1.72 -5.45
N ILE A 243 4.77 0.95 -5.03
CA ILE A 243 4.13 -0.06 -5.87
C ILE A 243 2.80 0.49 -6.38
N SER A 244 2.51 0.23 -7.66
CA SER A 244 1.17 0.37 -8.23
C SER A 244 0.62 -1.01 -8.58
N ILE A 245 -0.59 -1.31 -8.13
CA ILE A 245 -1.36 -2.50 -8.52
C ILE A 245 -2.41 -2.04 -9.51
N MET A 246 -2.37 -2.60 -10.72
CA MET A 246 -3.21 -2.19 -11.84
C MET A 246 -4.68 -2.58 -11.65
N PRO A 247 -5.60 -1.96 -12.42
CA PRO A 247 -7.01 -2.33 -12.39
C PRO A 247 -7.23 -3.78 -12.83
N THR A 248 -8.23 -4.42 -12.24
CA THR A 248 -8.60 -5.81 -12.57
C THR A 248 -9.19 -5.91 -13.97
N LYS A 249 -9.78 -4.81 -14.48
CA LYS A 249 -10.31 -4.74 -15.83
C LYS A 249 -9.21 -4.83 -16.92
N GLU A 250 -7.97 -4.45 -16.59
CA GLU A 250 -6.82 -4.46 -17.50
C GLU A 250 -6.22 -5.87 -17.62
N ARG A 251 -6.97 -6.78 -18.27
CA ARG A 251 -6.59 -8.19 -18.39
C ARG A 251 -5.28 -8.41 -19.15
N ASP A 252 -4.94 -7.52 -20.07
CA ASP A 252 -3.68 -7.58 -20.82
C ASP A 252 -2.45 -7.33 -19.93
N LEU A 253 -2.66 -6.74 -18.76
CA LEU A 253 -1.62 -6.54 -17.75
C LEU A 253 -1.57 -7.67 -16.73
N TYR A 254 -2.32 -8.76 -16.90
CA TYR A 254 -2.34 -9.84 -15.92
C TYR A 254 -0.97 -10.50 -15.76
N ASP A 255 -0.61 -10.73 -14.51
CA ASP A 255 0.66 -11.28 -14.06
C ASP A 255 1.92 -10.53 -14.56
N THR A 256 1.73 -9.37 -15.20
CA THR A 256 2.83 -8.52 -15.66
C THR A 256 3.54 -7.84 -14.50
N PHE A 257 4.80 -7.54 -14.73
CA PHE A 257 5.66 -6.83 -13.82
C PHE A 257 6.55 -5.88 -14.61
N TYR A 258 6.48 -4.59 -14.30
CA TYR A 258 7.24 -3.58 -15.00
C TYR A 258 7.75 -2.49 -14.05
N GLN A 259 8.75 -1.76 -14.53
CA GLN A 259 9.33 -0.64 -13.80
C GLN A 259 8.87 0.65 -14.48
N TYR A 260 8.55 1.63 -13.66
CA TYR A 260 8.20 2.98 -14.07
C TYR A 260 9.01 3.97 -13.24
N PHE A 261 9.39 5.10 -13.81
CA PHE A 261 10.19 6.11 -13.16
C PHE A 261 9.32 7.34 -12.87
N TRP A 262 9.24 7.70 -11.60
CA TRP A 262 8.46 8.83 -11.11
C TRP A 262 9.34 10.04 -10.92
N ASP A 263 8.92 11.14 -11.53
CA ASP A 263 9.51 12.45 -11.30
C ASP A 263 8.89 13.14 -10.08
N GLU A 264 9.25 14.41 -9.89
CA GLU A 264 8.73 15.25 -8.82
C GLU A 264 7.21 15.41 -8.83
N ASP A 265 6.59 15.50 -10.02
CA ASP A 265 5.15 15.72 -10.14
C ASP A 265 4.39 14.45 -9.71
N ASN A 266 4.89 13.27 -10.08
CA ASN A 266 4.32 12.01 -9.62
C ASN A 266 4.44 11.85 -8.10
N VAL A 267 5.60 12.17 -7.54
CA VAL A 267 5.85 12.09 -6.09
C VAL A 267 4.93 13.05 -5.32
N MET A 268 4.83 14.31 -5.76
CA MET A 268 3.99 15.30 -5.10
C MET A 268 2.51 14.97 -5.20
N ALA A 269 2.06 14.40 -6.32
CA ALA A 269 0.69 13.92 -6.46
C ALA A 269 0.39 12.78 -5.47
N LEU A 270 1.27 11.78 -5.32
CA LEU A 270 1.03 10.71 -4.35
C LEU A 270 1.12 11.21 -2.91
N ASN A 271 2.11 12.06 -2.59
CA ASN A 271 2.27 12.63 -1.26
C ASN A 271 1.04 13.47 -0.85
N SER A 272 0.43 14.20 -1.81
CA SER A 272 -0.83 14.91 -1.58
C SER A 272 -1.99 13.99 -1.24
N ASP A 273 -2.12 12.85 -1.93
CA ASP A 273 -3.17 11.88 -1.59
C ASP A 273 -2.94 11.27 -0.19
N ILE A 274 -1.68 11.01 0.17
CA ILE A 274 -1.30 10.53 1.50
C ILE A 274 -1.66 11.57 2.57
N GLU A 275 -1.40 12.85 2.34
CA GLU A 275 -1.85 13.94 3.21
C GLU A 275 -3.37 14.00 3.33
N GLN A 276 -4.12 13.80 2.25
CA GLN A 276 -5.59 13.86 2.33
C GLN A 276 -6.20 12.66 3.08
N LEU A 277 -5.54 11.50 3.06
CA LEU A 277 -6.09 10.25 3.60
C LEU A 277 -5.47 9.78 4.92
N HIS A 278 -4.42 10.43 5.43
CA HIS A 278 -3.89 10.12 6.75
C HIS A 278 -4.93 10.37 7.83
N GLN A 279 -4.83 9.60 8.93
CA GLN A 279 -5.74 9.75 10.06
C GLN A 279 -5.11 10.57 11.18
N LYS A 280 -3.86 10.25 11.50
CA LYS A 280 -3.16 10.88 12.62
C LYS A 280 -1.75 11.30 12.26
N TYR A 281 -1.03 10.45 11.52
CA TYR A 281 0.40 10.66 11.26
C TYR A 281 0.68 10.70 9.77
N LEU A 282 1.34 11.76 9.32
CA LEU A 282 2.22 11.68 8.16
C LEU A 282 3.60 11.24 8.63
N LEU A 283 4.28 10.42 7.83
CA LEU A 283 5.58 9.87 8.19
C LEU A 283 6.53 9.79 7.00
N GLY A 284 7.82 9.96 7.25
CA GLY A 284 8.83 9.96 6.20
C GLY A 284 10.23 10.21 6.75
N THR A 285 11.18 10.42 5.85
CA THR A 285 12.46 11.04 6.21
C THR A 285 12.20 12.51 6.59
N GLU A 286 13.10 13.10 7.38
CA GLU A 286 13.03 14.52 7.69
C GLU A 286 13.05 15.39 6.42
N LYS A 287 13.91 15.03 5.48
CA LYS A 287 14.00 15.67 4.16
C LYS A 287 12.67 15.58 3.40
N ALA A 288 12.07 14.39 3.29
CA ALA A 288 10.83 14.19 2.55
C ALA A 288 9.69 15.05 3.10
N LEU A 289 9.54 15.10 4.43
CA LEU A 289 8.52 15.92 5.08
C LEU A 289 8.78 17.42 4.90
N GLN A 290 10.04 17.88 5.03
CA GLN A 290 10.39 19.28 4.81
C GLN A 290 10.15 19.71 3.36
N THR A 291 10.63 18.93 2.39
CA THR A 291 10.39 19.17 0.97
C THR A 291 8.89 19.22 0.68
N TYR A 292 8.11 18.27 1.20
CA TYR A 292 6.66 18.26 1.01
C TYR A 292 5.98 19.51 1.60
N LEU A 293 6.32 19.91 2.82
CA LEU A 293 5.74 21.11 3.45
C LEU A 293 6.09 22.39 2.70
N ASN A 294 7.31 22.49 2.17
CA ASN A 294 7.76 23.66 1.42
C ASN A 294 7.09 23.76 0.05
N ASP A 295 6.95 22.64 -0.65
CA ASP A 295 6.58 22.65 -2.06
C ASP A 295 5.08 22.39 -2.28
N SER A 296 4.41 21.66 -1.37
CA SER A 296 2.98 21.34 -1.50
C SER A 296 2.05 22.54 -1.63
N PRO A 297 2.29 23.72 -1.01
CA PRO A 297 1.45 24.90 -1.22
C PRO A 297 1.39 25.32 -2.69
N GLU A 298 2.50 25.19 -3.43
CA GLU A 298 2.53 25.51 -4.86
C GLU A 298 1.76 24.47 -5.68
N TYR A 299 1.89 23.18 -5.33
CA TYR A 299 1.17 22.09 -6.01
C TYR A 299 -0.35 22.10 -5.77
N LYS A 300 -0.81 22.74 -4.70
CA LYS A 300 -2.24 22.87 -4.36
C LYS A 300 -2.91 24.06 -5.05
N LYS A 301 -2.15 24.95 -5.69
CA LYS A 301 -2.72 26.10 -6.40
C LYS A 301 -3.45 25.63 -7.67
N PRO A 302 -4.58 26.25 -8.03
CA PRO A 302 -5.17 26.06 -9.35
C PRO A 302 -4.14 26.44 -10.43
N VAL A 303 -3.97 25.57 -11.42
CA VAL A 303 -3.12 25.83 -12.58
C VAL A 303 -3.99 26.07 -13.80
N ASP A 304 -3.69 27.14 -14.54
CA ASP A 304 -4.35 27.41 -15.81
C ASP A 304 -3.77 26.54 -16.95
N ALA A 305 -4.38 26.63 -18.13
CA ALA A 305 -4.00 25.82 -19.30
C ALA A 305 -2.62 26.16 -19.90
N ASN A 306 -2.07 27.33 -19.58
CA ASN A 306 -0.78 27.84 -20.05
C ASN A 306 0.33 27.67 -19.01
N HIS A 307 0.01 27.24 -17.79
CA HIS A 307 0.99 26.91 -16.77
C HIS A 307 1.96 25.81 -17.27
N PRO A 308 3.28 25.90 -16.99
CA PRO A 308 4.27 24.93 -17.47
C PRO A 308 3.92 23.47 -17.18
N LYS A 309 3.36 23.17 -16.00
CA LYS A 309 2.89 21.81 -15.65
C LYS A 309 1.74 21.33 -16.55
N SER A 310 0.79 22.21 -16.88
CA SER A 310 -0.32 21.90 -17.78
C SER A 310 0.17 21.64 -19.21
N ILE A 311 1.15 22.42 -19.68
CA ILE A 311 1.81 22.22 -20.97
C ILE A 311 2.52 20.86 -20.98
N LYS A 312 3.32 20.57 -19.96
CA LYS A 312 4.03 19.28 -19.81
C LYS A 312 3.07 18.09 -19.88
N ILE A 313 1.97 18.11 -19.12
CA ILE A 313 0.98 17.03 -19.12
C ILE A 313 0.35 16.87 -20.50
N ARG A 314 -0.02 17.97 -21.16
CA ARG A 314 -0.63 17.95 -22.50
C ARG A 314 0.31 17.37 -23.54
N GLU A 315 1.54 17.86 -23.62
CA GLU A 315 2.54 17.38 -24.58
C GLU A 315 2.91 15.91 -24.33
N MET A 316 3.04 15.51 -23.06
CA MET A 316 3.31 14.11 -22.72
C MET A 316 2.15 13.21 -23.13
N LYS A 317 0.90 13.64 -22.90
CA LYS A 317 -0.29 12.92 -23.32
C LYS A 317 -0.33 12.74 -24.83
N GLU A 318 -0.09 13.80 -25.60
CA GLU A 318 -0.06 13.76 -27.06
C GLU A 318 1.06 12.85 -27.60
N ALA A 319 2.24 12.91 -27.00
CA ALA A 319 3.35 12.01 -27.32
C ALA A 319 2.98 10.54 -27.07
N MET A 320 2.46 10.22 -25.88
CA MET A 320 2.09 8.86 -25.51
C MET A 320 0.92 8.33 -26.33
N SER A 321 -0.10 9.15 -26.63
CA SER A 321 -1.22 8.73 -27.49
C SER A 321 -0.77 8.29 -28.87
N ARG A 322 0.19 9.00 -29.50
CA ARG A 322 0.75 8.58 -30.78
C ARG A 322 1.45 7.22 -30.71
N LEU A 323 2.24 7.01 -29.66
CA LEU A 323 2.94 5.74 -29.45
C LEU A 323 1.97 4.58 -29.17
N ILE A 324 0.94 4.81 -28.35
CA ILE A 324 -0.09 3.82 -28.03
C ILE A 324 -0.82 3.37 -29.30
N ILE A 325 -1.26 4.30 -30.16
CA ILE A 325 -1.94 3.95 -31.43
C ILE A 325 -1.08 3.02 -32.28
N ILE A 326 0.22 3.30 -32.40
CA ILE A 326 1.13 2.44 -33.18
C ILE A 326 1.33 1.10 -32.49
N PHE A 327 1.48 1.08 -31.16
CA PHE A 327 1.60 -0.15 -30.38
C PHE A 327 0.37 -1.04 -30.54
N GLU A 328 -0.84 -0.50 -30.42
CA GLU A 328 -2.10 -1.23 -30.60
C GLU A 328 -2.21 -1.82 -32.02
N SER A 329 -1.76 -1.09 -33.04
CA SER A 329 -1.79 -1.58 -34.43
C SER A 329 -0.76 -2.67 -34.73
N SER A 330 0.36 -2.71 -34.00
CA SER A 330 1.52 -3.57 -34.30
C SER A 330 1.74 -4.70 -33.29
N GLY A 331 1.13 -4.61 -32.10
CA GLY A 331 1.31 -5.51 -30.97
C GLY A 331 2.73 -5.54 -30.39
N ASN A 332 3.66 -4.68 -30.85
CA ASN A 332 5.08 -4.78 -30.49
C ASN A 332 5.79 -3.41 -30.52
N MET A 333 6.32 -3.01 -29.36
CA MET A 333 7.08 -1.76 -29.20
C MET A 333 8.44 -1.76 -29.92
N ILE A 334 8.88 -2.89 -30.44
CA ILE A 334 10.18 -3.05 -31.13
C ILE A 334 10.00 -3.08 -32.66
N ASN A 335 8.78 -2.86 -33.16
CA ASN A 335 8.55 -2.66 -34.58
C ASN A 335 9.22 -1.35 -35.06
N SER A 336 9.75 -1.35 -36.29
CA SER A 336 10.37 -0.17 -36.93
C SER A 336 9.47 1.07 -36.92
N ASN A 337 8.16 0.92 -37.09
CA ASN A 337 7.21 2.03 -37.04
C ASN A 337 7.16 2.68 -35.65
N PHE A 338 7.12 1.88 -34.59
CA PHE A 338 7.12 2.39 -33.22
C PHE A 338 8.44 3.09 -32.90
N ILE A 339 9.56 2.46 -33.24
CA ILE A 339 10.90 3.01 -33.02
C ILE A 339 11.08 4.33 -33.78
N ASN A 340 10.65 4.40 -35.03
CA ASN A 340 10.74 5.61 -35.86
C ASN A 340 9.91 6.76 -35.27
N GLU A 341 8.66 6.50 -34.87
CA GLU A 341 7.83 7.52 -34.24
C GLU A 341 8.41 7.94 -32.88
N PHE A 342 8.90 7.00 -32.07
CA PHE A 342 9.59 7.31 -30.81
C PHE A 342 10.76 8.29 -31.03
N TYR A 343 11.65 8.00 -31.99
CA TYR A 343 12.79 8.89 -32.27
C TYR A 343 12.38 10.23 -32.88
N LYS A 344 11.30 10.26 -33.68
CA LYS A 344 10.73 11.51 -34.18
C LYS A 344 10.27 12.40 -33.03
N ILE A 345 9.49 11.85 -32.09
CA ILE A 345 9.02 12.56 -30.90
C ILE A 345 10.21 13.00 -30.04
N TRP A 346 11.16 12.09 -29.77
CA TRP A 346 12.38 12.36 -29.01
C TRP A 346 13.17 13.55 -29.55
N ASN A 347 13.29 13.67 -30.88
CA ASN A 347 14.03 14.75 -31.53
C ASN A 347 13.23 16.05 -31.63
N SER A 348 11.89 16.00 -31.60
CA SER A 348 11.04 17.19 -31.76
C SER A 348 10.48 17.77 -30.46
N ASN A 349 10.51 17.03 -29.35
CA ASN A 349 9.88 17.43 -28.09
C ASN A 349 10.88 17.32 -26.91
N ASP A 350 11.27 18.46 -26.35
CA ASP A 350 12.23 18.52 -25.25
C ASP A 350 11.66 18.00 -23.93
N ILE A 351 10.35 18.17 -23.69
CA ILE A 351 9.68 17.64 -22.49
C ILE A 351 9.76 16.11 -22.48
N PHE A 352 9.45 15.48 -23.61
CA PHE A 352 9.55 14.04 -23.79
C PHE A 352 11.00 13.54 -23.70
N ARG A 353 11.96 14.30 -24.24
CA ARG A 353 13.39 13.96 -24.17
C ARG A 353 13.92 13.92 -22.74
N ASN A 354 13.37 14.76 -21.87
CA ASN A 354 13.77 14.87 -20.47
C ASN A 354 12.94 13.96 -19.53
N ASP A 355 11.94 13.24 -20.05
CA ASP A 355 11.16 12.31 -19.26
C ASP A 355 11.98 11.05 -18.91
N PRO A 356 12.00 10.63 -17.63
CA PRO A 356 12.83 9.51 -17.20
C PRO A 356 12.43 8.17 -17.83
N ASN A 357 11.16 7.98 -18.16
CA ASN A 357 10.69 6.75 -18.81
C ASN A 357 11.09 6.73 -20.30
N ALA A 358 11.00 7.87 -20.98
CA ALA A 358 11.49 8.01 -22.35
C ALA A 358 13.01 7.79 -22.43
N ILE A 359 13.79 8.35 -21.51
CA ILE A 359 15.24 8.14 -21.41
C ILE A 359 15.54 6.64 -21.24
N TYR A 360 14.89 6.01 -20.25
CA TYR A 360 15.05 4.58 -19.99
C TYR A 360 14.71 3.72 -21.22
N PHE A 361 13.60 4.02 -21.90
CA PHE A 361 13.20 3.29 -23.10
C PHE A 361 14.21 3.43 -24.23
N LYS A 362 14.76 4.64 -24.44
CA LYS A 362 15.82 4.86 -25.43
C LYS A 362 17.07 4.04 -25.12
N GLU A 363 17.51 3.99 -23.88
CA GLU A 363 18.67 3.17 -23.47
C GLU A 363 18.42 1.68 -23.73
N MET A 364 17.20 1.21 -23.48
CA MET A 364 16.80 -0.17 -23.77
C MET A 364 16.88 -0.47 -25.27
N LEU A 365 16.42 0.43 -26.13
CA LEU A 365 16.52 0.28 -27.59
C LEU A 365 17.99 0.22 -28.06
N ILE A 366 18.87 1.05 -27.48
CA ILE A 366 20.31 1.06 -27.81
C ILE A 366 20.95 -0.28 -27.44
N LYS A 367 20.70 -0.78 -26.22
CA LYS A 367 21.24 -2.07 -25.75
C LYS A 367 20.80 -3.23 -26.64
N LYS A 368 19.54 -3.24 -27.06
CA LYS A 368 19.02 -4.27 -27.98
C LYS A 368 19.70 -4.22 -29.35
N LYS A 369 19.88 -3.02 -29.92
CA LYS A 369 20.59 -2.89 -31.20
C LYS A 369 22.03 -3.41 -31.12
N ALA A 370 22.71 -3.17 -30.00
CA ALA A 370 24.06 -3.67 -29.78
C ALA A 370 24.11 -5.21 -29.67
N SER A 371 23.14 -5.84 -29.00
CA SER A 371 23.06 -7.31 -28.92
C SER A 371 22.78 -7.95 -30.29
N ASP A 372 21.90 -7.34 -31.09
CA ASP A 372 21.52 -7.87 -32.40
C ASP A 372 22.63 -7.71 -33.47
N SER A 373 23.59 -6.80 -33.24
CA SER A 373 24.76 -6.60 -34.12
C SER A 373 25.99 -7.44 -33.76
N GLY A 374 25.97 -8.12 -32.61
CA GLY A 374 27.07 -8.95 -32.10
C GLY A 374 26.82 -10.46 -32.19
N SER A 375 25.66 -10.87 -32.70
CA SER A 375 25.28 -12.23 -33.10
C SER A 375 25.31 -12.37 -34.61
#